data_AF-A0A9X9A461-F1
#
_entry.id   AF-A0A9X9A461-F1
#
_cell.length_a   1.000
_cell.length_b   1.000
_cell.length_c   1.000
_cell.angle_alpha   90.00
_cell.angle_beta   90.00
_cell.angle_gamma   90.00
#
_symmetry.space_group_name_H-M   'P 1'
#
loop_
_entity.id
_entity.type
_entity.pdbx_description
1 polymer ?
#
loop_
_entity_poly.entity_id
_entity_poly.type
_entity_poly.pdbx_seq_one_letter_code
_entity_poly.pdbx_strand_id
1 'polypeptide(L)' 'MDKYDPNKHYHIGYYEDGYDLEVTAYKRIHEPVWDAYLPHYEADDFYKKVEEM' A
#
# COMPACT_ATOMS: atom_id res chain seq x y z
N MET A 1 6.52 21.94 -6.54
CA MET A 1 5.49 21.77 -5.51
C MET A 1 5.45 20.30 -5.18
N ASP A 2 5.64 19.94 -3.92
CA ASP A 2 5.61 18.54 -3.51
C ASP A 2 4.18 18.00 -3.70
N LYS A 3 4.07 16.79 -4.26
CA LYS A 3 2.77 16.16 -4.52
C LYS A 3 2.11 15.68 -3.22
N TYR A 4 2.93 15.31 -2.23
CA TYR A 4 2.53 14.64 -1.00
C TYR A 4 2.90 15.44 0.25
N ASP A 5 2.06 15.36 1.28
CA ASP A 5 2.36 15.89 2.61
C ASP A 5 3.42 14.98 3.27
N PRO A 6 4.65 15.48 3.54
CA PRO A 6 5.74 14.65 4.06
C PRO A 6 5.46 14.12 5.48
N ASN A 7 4.50 14.72 6.20
CA ASN A 7 4.17 14.34 7.57
C ASN A 7 2.96 13.40 7.65
N LYS A 8 2.36 13.00 6.52
CA LYS A 8 1.14 12.18 6.50
C LYS A 8 1.26 11.00 5.56
N HIS A 9 1.35 9.82 6.16
CA HIS A 9 1.24 8.55 5.48
C HIS A 9 0.52 7.56 6.40
N TYR A 10 -0.13 6.56 5.79
CA TYR A 10 -0.68 5.41 6.50
C TYR A 10 0.03 4.15 6.06
N HIS A 11 0.26 3.25 7.00
CA HIS A 11 0.60 1.86 6.74
C HIS A 11 -0.67 1.04 6.95
N ILE A 12 -1.08 0.29 5.94
CA ILE A 12 -2.24 -0.60 5.98
C ILE A 12 -1.71 -2.00 5.75
N GLY A 13 -1.79 -2.84 6.78
CA GLY A 13 -1.26 -4.19 6.76
C GLY A 13 -2.33 -5.28 6.87
N TYR A 14 -2.06 -6.44 6.29
CA TYR A 14 -2.82 -7.67 6.49
C TYR A 14 -1.86 -8.81 6.84
N TYR A 15 -2.06 -9.41 8.02
CA TYR A 15 -1.08 -10.32 8.65
C TYR A 15 -1.67 -11.66 9.14
N GLU A 16 -2.87 -12.03 8.68
CA GLU A 16 -3.50 -13.30 9.07
C GLU A 16 -2.96 -14.47 8.24
N ASP A 17 -3.21 -15.73 8.63
CA ASP A 17 -2.90 -16.94 7.84
C ASP A 17 -1.48 -17.05 7.24
N GLY A 18 -0.49 -16.45 7.88
CA GLY A 18 0.90 -16.42 7.40
C GLY A 18 1.13 -15.46 6.23
N TYR A 19 0.19 -14.57 5.96
CA TYR A 19 0.38 -13.43 5.08
C TYR A 19 1.16 -12.32 5.79
N ASP A 20 1.96 -11.60 5.01
CA ASP A 20 2.66 -10.39 5.41
C ASP A 20 2.49 -9.46 4.22
N LEU A 21 1.46 -8.61 4.26
CA LEU A 21 1.11 -7.69 3.18
C LEU A 21 1.07 -6.27 3.73
N GLU A 22 1.86 -5.35 3.17
CA GLU A 22 1.86 -3.95 3.59
C GLU A 22 1.66 -2.97 2.42
N VAL A 23 0.69 -2.07 2.57
CA VAL A 23 0.43 -0.95 1.66
C VAL A 23 0.76 0.36 2.36
N THR A 24 1.49 1.24 1.68
CA THR A 24 1.68 2.63 2.13
C THR A 24 0.79 3.59 1.36
N ALA A 25 -0.01 4.38 2.05
CA ALA A 25 -0.84 5.43 1.44
C ALA A 25 -0.30 6.83 1.76
N TYR A 26 -0.10 7.67 0.74
CA TYR A 26 0.39 9.05 0.88
C TYR A 26 -0.70 10.08 0.62
N LYS A 27 -0.80 11.10 1.49
CA LYS A 27 -1.79 12.17 1.37
C LYS A 27 -1.35 13.19 0.33
N ARG A 28 -2.16 13.44 -0.71
CA ARG A 28 -1.94 14.58 -1.61
C ARG A 28 -2.21 15.90 -0.89
N ILE A 29 -1.37 16.93 -1.08
CA ILE A 29 -1.47 18.19 -0.31
C ILE A 29 -2.77 18.94 -0.63
N HIS A 30 -3.17 19.01 -1.90
CA HIS A 30 -4.25 19.90 -2.37
C HIS A 30 -5.56 19.19 -2.71
N GLU A 31 -5.63 17.86 -2.55
CA GLU A 31 -6.78 17.06 -2.93
C GLU A 31 -7.19 16.14 -1.78
N PRO A 32 -8.49 15.86 -1.58
CA PRO A 32 -8.96 14.86 -0.61
C PRO A 32 -8.70 13.42 -1.12
N VAL A 33 -7.49 13.15 -1.60
CA VAL A 33 -7.07 11.89 -2.23
C VAL A 33 -5.84 11.34 -1.51
N TRP A 34 -5.80 10.01 -1.41
CA TRP A 34 -4.65 9.24 -0.97
C TRP A 34 -4.21 8.32 -2.12
N ASP A 35 -2.92 8.37 -2.45
CA ASP A 35 -2.33 7.42 -3.41
C ASP A 35 -1.76 6.24 -2.61
N ALA A 36 -2.26 5.04 -2.85
CA ALA A 36 -1.81 3.81 -2.21
C ALA A 36 -0.76 3.10 -3.07
N TYR A 37 0.32 2.66 -2.42
CA TYR A 37 1.44 1.97 -3.03
C TYR A 37 1.60 0.61 -2.37
N LEU A 38 1.51 -0.43 -3.19
CA LEU A 38 1.87 -1.78 -2.83
C LEU A 38 3.24 -2.07 -3.45
N PRO A 39 4.28 -2.33 -2.66
CA PRO A 39 5.59 -2.71 -3.20
C PRO A 39 5.49 -3.95 -4.09
N HIS A 40 6.30 -4.02 -5.15
CA HIS A 40 6.19 -5.10 -6.13
C HIS A 40 6.47 -6.49 -5.52
N TYR A 41 7.36 -6.58 -4.54
CA TYR A 41 7.67 -7.84 -3.84
C TYR A 41 6.49 -8.34 -3.00
N GLU A 42 5.74 -7.43 -2.36
CA GLU A 42 4.47 -7.71 -1.67
C GLU A 42 3.39 -8.15 -2.67
N ALA A 43 3.35 -7.49 -3.84
CA ALA A 43 2.37 -7.73 -4.87
C ALA A 43 2.58 -9.08 -5.58
N ASP A 44 3.81 -9.48 -5.89
CA ASP A 44 4.09 -10.73 -6.60
C ASP A 44 3.73 -11.96 -5.76
N ASP A 45 3.99 -11.91 -4.45
CA ASP A 45 3.61 -12.99 -3.53
C ASP A 45 2.09 -13.01 -3.29
N PHE A 46 1.43 -11.86 -3.36
CA PHE A 46 -0.03 -11.76 -3.36
C PHE A 46 -0.65 -12.32 -4.66
N TYR A 47 -0.18 -11.89 -5.83
CA TYR A 47 -0.74 -12.29 -7.13
C TYR A 47 -0.61 -13.79 -7.40
N LYS A 48 0.54 -14.39 -7.10
CA LYS A 48 0.74 -15.86 -7.25
C LYS A 48 -0.27 -16.66 -6.43
N LYS A 49 -0.62 -16.20 -5.22
CA LYS A 49 -1.56 -16.89 -4.35
C LYS A 49 -3.02 -16.71 -4.77
N VAL A 50 -3.39 -15.53 -5.31
CA VAL A 50 -4.74 -15.29 -5.86
C VAL A 50 -4.98 -16.13 -7.11
N GLU A 51 -3.98 -16.36 -7.95
CA GLU A 51 -4.09 -17.25 -9.11
C GLU A 51 -4.29 -18.73 -8.73
N GLU A 52 -3.90 -19.14 -7.53
CA GLU A 52 -4.04 -20.51 -7.01
C GLU A 52 -5.38 -20.78 -6.28
N MET A 53 -6.21 -19.76 -6.06
CA MET A 53 -7.54 -19.83 -5.43
C MET A 53 -8.68 -19.95 -6.44
#